data_AF-A0A4Q6BGX4-F1
#
_entry.id   AF-A0A4Q6BGX4-F1
#
_cell.length_a   1.000
_cell.length_b   1.000
_cell.length_c   1.000
_cell.angle_alpha   90.00
_cell.angle_beta   90.00
_cell.angle_gamma   90.00
#
_symmetry.space_group_name_H-M   'P 1'
#
loop_
_entity.id
_entity.type
_entity.pdbx_description
1 polymer ?
#
loop_
_entity_poly.entity_id
_entity_poly.type
_entity_poly.pdbx_seq_one_letter_code
_entity_poly.pdbx_strand_id
1 'polypeptide(L)'
;QQLLDAVLDYLPTPLDRGDVVAVDPRDLDKEVVVKSDATQPFAALAFKIMNDPFVGMVTFFRVYSGTLTAGDQVQNPSKGKKERLTRLLLMHANKREEITTVKAGDIAAAVGLKFTTTGDTLCTEGRPVLLEKIDFPEPVISVAIEPKTKADQEKLADALKKLAMEDPSFHVTMNDETGQTLLSGMGELHLEILVDRMKREYKVESNVGRPQVSYRETVSSTGVGEGRFVREIGGKGQFGQCVIKVAPKPRGQGYSFVNRMTDPKFPKNFIMAIDQGLQDAMQGGIIVGYPAIDIEVTLESALLHETDSNEVAFKIAASMAFKEACRQAKPVLLEPMMTCEVLCPDDYMGGVIGDLNA
;
A
#
# COMPACT_ATOMS: atom_id res chain seq x y z
N GLN A 1 45.55 -16.53 -1.21
CA GLN A 1 45.28 -17.95 -1.42
C GLN A 1 44.89 -18.67 -0.13
N GLN A 2 45.61 -18.48 0.99
CA GLN A 2 45.25 -19.07 2.30
C GLN A 2 43.77 -18.93 2.71
N LEU A 3 43.11 -17.82 2.38
CA LEU A 3 41.68 -17.65 2.63
C LEU A 3 40.81 -18.59 1.78
N LEU A 4 41.19 -18.88 0.54
CA LEU A 4 40.48 -19.85 -0.31
C LEU A 4 40.69 -21.28 0.19
N ASP A 5 41.89 -21.58 0.69
CA ASP A 5 42.16 -22.87 1.35
C ASP A 5 41.27 -23.02 2.59
N ALA A 6 41.20 -21.98 3.42
CA ALA A 6 40.29 -21.95 4.57
C ALA A 6 38.80 -22.07 4.18
N VAL A 7 38.40 -21.54 3.02
CA VAL A 7 37.03 -21.73 2.50
C VAL A 7 36.76 -23.22 2.21
N LEU A 8 37.73 -23.92 1.60
CA LEU A 8 37.58 -25.35 1.32
C LEU A 8 37.63 -26.20 2.60
N ASP A 9 38.47 -25.82 3.55
CA ASP A 9 38.70 -26.60 4.77
C ASP A 9 37.58 -26.42 5.82
N TYR A 10 36.97 -25.22 5.91
CA TYR A 10 36.09 -24.88 7.02
C TYR A 10 34.65 -24.53 6.64
N LEU A 11 34.35 -24.14 5.38
CA LEU A 11 32.95 -23.86 5.01
C LEU A 11 32.19 -25.14 4.65
N PRO A 12 30.91 -25.25 5.04
CA PRO A 12 30.13 -26.45 4.80
C PRO A 12 29.79 -26.62 3.32
N THR A 13 29.79 -27.87 2.88
CA THR A 13 29.21 -28.25 1.58
C THR A 13 27.68 -28.32 1.67
N PRO A 14 26.96 -28.30 0.54
CA PRO A 14 25.52 -28.54 0.54
C PRO A 14 25.10 -29.86 1.21
N LEU A 15 25.95 -30.89 1.18
CA LEU A 15 25.70 -32.16 1.84
C LEU A 15 25.83 -32.07 3.38
N ASP A 16 26.76 -31.25 3.87
CA ASP A 16 26.96 -31.07 5.33
C ASP A 16 25.79 -30.31 5.98
N ARG A 17 25.07 -29.48 5.22
CA ARG A 17 23.86 -28.79 5.67
C ARG A 17 22.65 -29.72 5.82
N GLY A 18 22.65 -30.87 5.14
CA GLY A 18 21.57 -31.85 5.20
C GLY A 18 20.28 -31.45 4.50
N ASP A 19 19.24 -32.25 4.75
CA ASP A 19 17.92 -32.12 4.14
C ASP A 19 17.16 -30.89 4.69
N VAL A 20 16.30 -30.30 3.85
CA VAL A 20 15.50 -29.11 4.21
C VAL A 20 14.06 -29.51 4.50
N VAL A 21 13.47 -28.90 5.52
CA VAL A 21 12.04 -29.05 5.81
C VAL A 21 11.25 -28.04 4.98
N ALA A 22 10.30 -28.56 4.20
CA ALA A 22 9.29 -27.78 3.48
C ALA A 22 7.91 -28.05 4.06
N VAL A 23 6.90 -27.29 3.63
CA VAL A 23 5.49 -27.52 3.99
C VAL A 23 4.64 -27.81 2.76
N ASP A 24 3.54 -28.54 2.92
CA ASP A 24 2.55 -28.73 1.86
C ASP A 24 1.73 -27.44 1.68
N PRO A 25 1.63 -26.84 0.49
CA PRO A 25 0.83 -25.63 0.29
C PRO A 25 -0.67 -25.82 0.54
N ARG A 26 -1.15 -27.06 0.62
CA ARG A 26 -2.55 -27.37 0.97
C ARG A 26 -2.77 -27.50 2.47
N ASP A 27 -1.71 -27.76 3.22
CA ASP A 27 -1.73 -28.01 4.66
C ASP A 27 -0.40 -27.54 5.27
N LEU A 28 -0.40 -26.31 5.79
CA LEU A 28 0.81 -25.65 6.27
C LEU A 28 1.41 -26.32 7.51
N ASP A 29 0.64 -27.12 8.23
CA ASP A 29 1.11 -27.88 9.41
C ASP A 29 1.79 -29.19 9.01
N LYS A 30 1.71 -29.57 7.72
CA LYS A 30 2.29 -30.80 7.21
C LYS A 30 3.68 -30.56 6.65
N GLU A 31 4.68 -30.98 7.43
CA GLU A 31 6.07 -30.98 7.01
C GLU A 31 6.37 -32.05 5.94
N VAL A 32 7.18 -31.66 4.97
CA VAL A 32 7.69 -32.50 3.88
C VAL A 32 9.20 -32.34 3.85
N VAL A 33 9.92 -33.44 4.10
CA VAL A 33 11.38 -33.44 4.00
C VAL A 33 11.80 -33.41 2.53
N VAL A 34 12.56 -32.38 2.16
CA VAL A 34 13.19 -32.19 0.86
C VAL A 34 14.62 -32.71 0.94
N LYS A 35 14.81 -33.92 0.43
CA LYS A 35 16.12 -34.58 0.43
C LYS A 35 17.07 -33.95 -0.58
N SER A 36 18.30 -33.68 -0.16
CA SER A 36 19.31 -33.08 -1.03
C SER A 36 19.97 -34.10 -1.98
N ASP A 37 19.18 -34.60 -2.93
CA ASP A 37 19.60 -35.58 -3.94
C ASP A 37 19.07 -35.19 -5.33
N ALA A 38 19.90 -35.36 -6.36
CA ALA A 38 19.60 -35.02 -7.75
C ALA A 38 18.51 -35.92 -8.39
N THR A 39 18.23 -37.09 -7.82
CA THR A 39 17.22 -38.06 -8.30
C THR A 39 15.82 -37.80 -7.75
N GLN A 40 15.70 -36.95 -6.73
CA GLN A 40 14.44 -36.60 -6.09
C GLN A 40 13.66 -35.58 -6.93
N PRO A 41 12.38 -35.33 -6.64
CA PRO A 41 11.62 -34.29 -7.31
C PRO A 41 12.25 -32.91 -7.14
N PHE A 42 12.14 -32.08 -8.16
CA PHE A 42 12.75 -30.76 -8.19
C PHE A 42 12.12 -29.85 -7.13
N ALA A 43 12.98 -29.20 -6.34
CA ALA A 43 12.62 -28.13 -5.44
C ALA A 43 13.75 -27.10 -5.38
N ALA A 44 13.43 -25.83 -5.60
CA ALA A 44 14.37 -24.73 -5.60
C ALA A 44 13.74 -23.47 -4.98
N LEU A 45 14.58 -22.58 -4.44
CA LEU A 45 14.16 -21.30 -3.89
C LEU A 45 14.74 -20.17 -4.75
N ALA A 46 13.88 -19.29 -5.25
CA ALA A 46 14.29 -18.05 -5.90
C ALA A 46 14.64 -17.00 -4.83
N PHE A 47 15.84 -16.42 -4.89
CA PHE A 47 16.33 -15.50 -3.84
C PHE A 47 16.81 -14.15 -4.37
N LYS A 48 16.92 -13.98 -5.69
CA LYS A 48 17.23 -12.69 -6.28
C LYS A 48 16.66 -12.60 -7.68
N ILE A 49 16.08 -11.46 -7.99
CA ILE A 49 15.67 -11.11 -9.34
C ILE A 49 16.56 -9.97 -9.81
N MET A 50 16.85 -9.95 -11.09
CA MET A 50 17.61 -8.89 -11.69
C MET A 50 17.06 -8.62 -13.09
N ASN A 51 16.78 -7.36 -13.39
CA ASN A 51 16.41 -6.97 -14.73
C ASN A 51 17.69 -6.71 -15.56
N ASP A 52 18.09 -7.67 -16.37
CA ASP A 52 19.26 -7.53 -17.25
C ASP A 52 18.86 -6.88 -18.59
N PRO A 53 19.61 -5.88 -19.09
CA PRO A 53 19.30 -5.21 -20.35
C PRO A 53 19.32 -6.11 -21.60
N PHE A 54 20.07 -7.22 -21.58
CA PHE A 54 20.28 -8.07 -22.75
C PHE A 54 19.38 -9.30 -22.76
N VAL A 55 19.20 -9.95 -21.60
CA VAL A 55 18.43 -11.20 -21.48
C VAL A 55 17.06 -11.01 -20.81
N GLY A 56 16.75 -9.79 -20.32
CA GLY A 56 15.52 -9.49 -19.62
C GLY A 56 15.58 -9.90 -18.15
N MET A 57 14.43 -10.30 -17.60
CA MET A 57 14.31 -10.69 -16.20
C MET A 57 15.04 -12.01 -15.94
N VAL A 58 16.06 -11.95 -15.09
CA VAL A 58 16.88 -13.07 -14.63
C VAL A 58 16.49 -13.39 -13.19
N THR A 59 16.14 -14.63 -12.93
CA THR A 59 15.82 -15.11 -11.58
C THR A 59 16.94 -16.03 -11.10
N PHE A 60 17.60 -15.65 -10.02
CA PHE A 60 18.58 -16.48 -9.33
C PHE A 60 17.86 -17.39 -8.35
N PHE A 61 18.21 -18.66 -8.39
CA PHE A 61 17.64 -19.68 -7.54
C PHE A 61 18.70 -20.67 -7.06
N ARG A 62 18.44 -21.26 -5.90
CA ARG A 62 19.22 -22.36 -5.33
C ARG A 62 18.39 -23.64 -5.43
N VAL A 63 18.99 -24.70 -5.97
CA VAL A 63 18.34 -26.01 -6.05
C VAL A 63 18.60 -26.78 -4.77
N TYR A 64 17.54 -27.21 -4.09
CA TYR A 64 17.62 -28.03 -2.88
C TYR A 64 17.48 -29.51 -3.17
N SER A 65 16.68 -29.88 -4.16
CA SER A 65 16.40 -31.26 -4.54
C SER A 65 16.16 -31.36 -6.05
N GLY A 66 16.50 -32.52 -6.61
CA GLY A 66 16.27 -32.87 -8.00
C GLY A 66 17.21 -32.20 -9.00
N THR A 67 16.82 -32.27 -10.26
CA THR A 67 17.55 -31.72 -11.40
C THR A 67 16.58 -30.92 -12.25
N LEU A 68 17.05 -29.82 -12.82
CA LEU A 68 16.27 -28.97 -13.73
C LEU A 68 16.99 -28.84 -15.07
N THR A 69 16.26 -29.04 -16.16
CA THR A 69 16.79 -28.93 -17.52
C THR A 69 16.22 -27.70 -18.22
N ALA A 70 17.03 -27.04 -19.04
CA ALA A 70 16.60 -25.92 -19.86
C ALA A 70 15.40 -26.31 -20.74
N GLY A 71 14.28 -25.58 -20.63
CA GLY A 71 13.04 -25.84 -21.35
C GLY A 71 11.94 -26.52 -20.53
N ASP A 72 12.25 -27.00 -19.32
CA ASP A 72 11.31 -27.66 -18.41
C ASP A 72 10.21 -26.71 -17.91
N GLN A 73 9.07 -27.29 -17.55
CA GLN A 73 7.99 -26.60 -16.85
C GLN A 73 8.11 -26.86 -15.35
N VAL A 74 8.03 -25.77 -14.58
CA VAL A 74 8.03 -25.79 -13.12
C VAL A 74 6.74 -25.17 -12.60
N GLN A 75 6.38 -25.55 -11.38
CA GLN A 75 5.27 -24.98 -10.65
C GLN A 75 5.82 -24.04 -9.57
N ASN A 76 5.23 -22.85 -9.47
CA ASN A 76 5.41 -21.93 -8.34
C ASN A 76 4.22 -22.15 -7.39
N PRO A 77 4.38 -22.96 -6.32
CA PRO A 77 3.32 -23.21 -5.34
C PRO A 77 2.95 -21.96 -4.53
N SER A 78 3.86 -21.01 -4.31
CA SER A 78 3.57 -19.74 -3.61
C SER A 78 2.47 -18.94 -4.30
N LYS A 79 2.39 -19.02 -5.64
CA LYS A 79 1.41 -18.29 -6.46
C LYS A 79 0.42 -19.18 -7.21
N GLY A 80 0.57 -20.50 -7.10
CA GLY A 80 -0.23 -21.48 -7.85
C GLY A 80 -0.09 -21.34 -9.38
N LYS A 81 1.04 -20.82 -9.87
CA LYS A 81 1.28 -20.61 -11.31
C LYS A 81 2.25 -21.63 -11.86
N LYS A 82 2.05 -22.03 -13.12
CA LYS A 82 3.02 -22.80 -13.88
C LYS A 82 3.87 -21.86 -14.69
N GLU A 83 5.18 -22.10 -14.69
CA GLU A 83 6.16 -21.29 -15.40
C GLU A 83 7.05 -22.19 -16.23
N ARG A 84 7.52 -21.68 -17.36
CA ARG A 84 8.46 -22.39 -18.21
C ARG A 84 9.76 -21.62 -18.24
N LEU A 85 10.84 -22.30 -17.90
CA LEU A 85 12.16 -21.73 -18.00
C LEU A 85 12.71 -21.95 -19.41
N THR A 86 13.25 -20.91 -20.02
CA THR A 86 13.71 -20.97 -21.41
C THR A 86 15.19 -21.31 -21.48
N ARG A 87 15.98 -20.70 -20.59
CA ARG A 87 17.45 -20.81 -20.57
C ARG A 87 17.95 -20.85 -19.13
N LEU A 88 19.06 -21.55 -18.91
CA LEU A 88 19.80 -21.60 -17.65
C LEU A 88 21.19 -21.01 -17.85
N LEU A 89 21.62 -20.21 -16.89
CA LEU A 89 22.86 -19.45 -16.95
C LEU A 89 23.67 -19.65 -15.67
N LEU A 90 24.97 -19.88 -15.82
CA LEU A 90 25.98 -19.69 -14.76
C LEU A 90 26.65 -18.34 -14.96
N MET A 91 26.67 -17.55 -13.89
CA MET A 91 27.27 -16.23 -13.87
C MET A 91 28.72 -16.34 -13.41
N HIS A 92 29.66 -16.35 -14.36
CA HIS A 92 31.09 -16.28 -14.04
C HIS A 92 31.55 -14.83 -13.85
N ALA A 93 32.76 -14.66 -13.31
CA ALA A 93 33.32 -13.34 -13.03
C ALA A 93 33.38 -12.40 -14.25
N ASN A 94 33.59 -12.92 -15.45
CA ASN A 94 33.75 -12.12 -16.68
C ASN A 94 32.81 -12.51 -17.83
N LYS A 95 32.06 -13.61 -17.70
CA LYS A 95 31.23 -14.14 -18.78
C LYS A 95 30.00 -14.84 -18.23
N ARG A 96 29.01 -15.01 -19.10
CA ARG A 96 27.80 -15.78 -18.84
C ARG A 96 27.93 -17.09 -19.60
N GLU A 97 27.80 -18.21 -18.90
CA GLU A 97 27.82 -19.53 -19.51
C GLU A 97 26.42 -20.10 -19.52
N GLU A 98 25.92 -20.44 -20.70
CA GLU A 98 24.64 -21.12 -20.83
C GLU A 98 24.83 -22.62 -20.59
N ILE A 99 24.05 -23.15 -19.66
CA ILE A 99 24.10 -24.55 -19.27
C ILE A 99 22.78 -25.23 -19.56
N THR A 100 22.82 -26.56 -19.72
CA THR A 100 21.63 -27.36 -20.03
C THR A 100 20.93 -27.86 -18.78
N THR A 101 21.66 -28.16 -17.71
CA THR A 101 21.12 -28.80 -16.50
C THR A 101 21.76 -28.23 -15.23
N VAL A 102 20.96 -28.14 -14.16
CA VAL A 102 21.40 -27.79 -12.80
C VAL A 102 20.91 -28.85 -11.82
N LYS A 103 21.71 -29.17 -10.80
CA LYS A 103 21.42 -30.25 -9.84
C LYS A 103 21.26 -29.71 -8.42
N ALA A 104 20.74 -30.55 -7.52
CA ALA A 104 20.67 -30.27 -6.10
C ALA A 104 22.03 -29.80 -5.55
N GLY A 105 22.03 -28.67 -4.84
CA GLY A 105 23.21 -27.99 -4.33
C GLY A 105 23.69 -26.81 -5.17
N ASP A 106 23.34 -26.76 -6.47
CA ASP A 106 23.79 -25.70 -7.36
C ASP A 106 23.00 -24.39 -7.19
N ILE A 107 23.67 -23.28 -7.50
CA ILE A 107 23.06 -21.94 -7.64
C ILE A 107 23.18 -21.53 -9.10
N ALA A 108 22.06 -21.15 -9.70
CA ALA A 108 22.00 -20.76 -11.10
C ALA A 108 21.00 -19.64 -11.35
N ALA A 109 21.03 -19.10 -12.56
CA ALA A 109 20.11 -18.09 -13.05
C ALA A 109 19.21 -18.68 -14.14
N ALA A 110 17.90 -18.43 -14.05
CA ALA A 110 16.92 -18.79 -15.06
C ALA A 110 16.40 -17.54 -15.78
N VAL A 111 16.12 -17.70 -17.07
CA VAL A 111 15.44 -16.70 -17.89
C VAL A 111 14.10 -17.27 -18.36
N GLY A 112 13.05 -16.46 -18.32
CA GLY A 112 11.71 -16.81 -18.81
C GLY A 112 10.63 -16.95 -17.73
N LEU A 113 11.02 -16.89 -16.45
CA LEU A 113 10.08 -16.82 -15.33
C LEU A 113 9.46 -15.41 -15.30
N LYS A 114 8.13 -15.35 -15.27
CA LYS A 114 7.33 -14.11 -15.33
C LYS A 114 6.68 -13.75 -14.01
N PHE A 115 6.35 -14.76 -13.20
CA PHE A 115 5.59 -14.60 -11.96
C PHE A 115 6.45 -14.82 -10.72
N THR A 116 7.56 -15.55 -10.83
CA THR A 116 8.46 -15.81 -9.70
C THR A 116 8.99 -14.50 -9.11
N THR A 117 8.87 -14.33 -7.79
CA THR A 117 9.50 -13.24 -7.02
C THR A 117 10.57 -13.78 -6.08
N THR A 118 11.37 -12.89 -5.50
CA THR A 118 12.29 -13.24 -4.41
C THR A 118 11.51 -13.90 -3.25
N GLY A 119 12.02 -15.02 -2.74
CA GLY A 119 11.38 -15.84 -1.70
C GLY A 119 10.42 -16.91 -2.21
N ASP A 120 10.14 -16.98 -3.53
CA ASP A 120 9.24 -18.01 -4.08
C ASP A 120 9.93 -19.37 -4.20
N THR A 121 9.16 -20.43 -3.97
CA THR A 121 9.58 -21.80 -4.26
C THR A 121 9.22 -22.18 -5.69
N LEU A 122 10.09 -22.96 -6.35
CA LEU A 122 9.87 -23.60 -7.63
C LEU A 122 9.97 -25.11 -7.45
N CYS A 123 8.98 -25.88 -7.92
CA CYS A 123 8.96 -27.33 -7.76
C CYS A 123 8.45 -28.06 -9.02
N THR A 124 8.63 -29.38 -9.04
CA THR A 124 8.02 -30.24 -10.08
C THR A 124 6.50 -30.16 -10.06
N GLU A 125 5.89 -30.17 -11.24
CA GLU A 125 4.43 -30.23 -11.37
C GLU A 125 3.86 -31.50 -10.70
N GLY A 126 2.84 -31.33 -9.85
CA GLY A 126 2.14 -32.43 -9.19
C GLY A 126 2.69 -32.81 -7.81
N ARG A 127 3.85 -32.28 -7.41
CA ARG A 127 4.37 -32.39 -6.03
C ARG A 127 4.67 -30.99 -5.47
N PRO A 128 3.62 -30.23 -5.11
CA PRO A 128 3.80 -28.87 -4.65
C PRO A 128 4.42 -28.89 -3.24
N VAL A 129 5.51 -28.15 -3.06
CA VAL A 129 6.23 -28.00 -1.78
C VAL A 129 6.57 -26.53 -1.58
N LEU A 130 6.43 -26.01 -0.36
CA LEU A 130 6.84 -24.66 0.01
C LEU A 130 8.06 -24.73 0.89
N LEU A 131 9.19 -24.23 0.40
CA LEU A 131 10.39 -24.04 1.21
C LEU A 131 10.17 -22.86 2.17
N GLU A 132 11.03 -22.77 3.18
CA GLU A 132 11.02 -21.65 4.14
C GLU A 132 11.03 -20.31 3.41
N LYS A 133 10.05 -19.45 3.76
CA LYS A 133 9.92 -18.12 3.16
C LYS A 133 10.99 -17.20 3.74
N ILE A 134 11.52 -16.35 2.88
CA ILE A 134 12.36 -15.24 3.31
C ILE A 134 11.45 -14.20 3.96
N ASP A 135 11.69 -13.90 5.23
CA ASP A 135 11.02 -12.80 5.92
C ASP A 135 11.67 -11.47 5.54
N PHE A 136 10.85 -10.47 5.21
CA PHE A 136 11.31 -9.14 4.84
C PHE A 136 10.88 -8.15 5.90
N PRO A 137 11.80 -7.35 6.44
CA PRO A 137 11.45 -6.34 7.42
C PRO A 137 10.52 -5.28 6.81
N GLU A 138 9.66 -4.71 7.66
CA GLU A 138 8.78 -3.62 7.25
C GLU A 138 9.59 -2.34 6.93
N PRO A 139 9.16 -1.55 5.94
CA PRO A 139 9.81 -0.29 5.61
C PRO A 139 9.64 0.73 6.73
N VAL A 140 10.69 1.52 7.00
CA VAL A 140 10.75 2.47 8.13
C VAL A 140 10.58 3.93 7.71
N ILE A 141 10.73 4.25 6.43
CA ILE A 141 10.61 5.61 5.90
C ILE A 141 9.79 5.62 4.62
N SER A 142 8.99 6.67 4.45
CA SER A 142 8.20 6.91 3.24
C SER A 142 8.49 8.29 2.66
N VAL A 143 8.61 8.36 1.34
CA VAL A 143 8.74 9.62 0.57
C VAL A 143 7.68 9.69 -0.52
N ALA A 144 7.21 10.90 -0.82
CA ALA A 144 6.32 11.10 -1.95
C ALA A 144 7.14 11.24 -3.24
N ILE A 145 6.69 10.60 -4.30
CA ILE A 145 7.25 10.74 -5.64
C ILE A 145 6.19 11.23 -6.62
N GLU A 146 6.57 12.21 -7.44
CA GLU A 146 5.70 12.78 -8.47
C GLU A 146 6.44 12.82 -9.81
N PRO A 147 5.81 12.36 -10.91
CA PRO A 147 6.41 12.47 -12.24
C PRO A 147 6.42 13.94 -12.69
N LYS A 148 7.47 14.38 -13.39
CA LYS A 148 7.52 15.76 -13.91
C LYS A 148 6.56 15.99 -15.08
N THR A 149 6.29 14.97 -15.88
CA THR A 149 5.41 15.04 -17.04
C THR A 149 4.44 13.88 -17.08
N LYS A 150 3.32 14.03 -17.80
CA LYS A 150 2.36 12.92 -18.00
C LYS A 150 3.00 11.72 -18.70
N ALA A 151 3.94 11.94 -19.61
CA ALA A 151 4.67 10.86 -20.28
C ALA A 151 5.57 10.07 -19.32
N ASP A 152 6.06 10.73 -18.27
CA ASP A 152 6.87 10.09 -17.23
C ASP A 152 6.00 9.34 -16.22
N GLN A 153 4.70 9.62 -16.13
CA GLN A 153 3.79 8.92 -15.22
C GLN A 153 3.65 7.43 -15.57
N GLU A 154 3.47 7.09 -16.85
CA GLU A 154 3.39 5.68 -17.29
C GLU A 154 4.72 4.97 -17.08
N LYS A 155 5.84 5.62 -17.43
CA LYS A 155 7.18 5.06 -17.24
C LYS A 155 7.51 4.87 -15.77
N LEU A 156 7.08 5.79 -14.91
CA LEU A 156 7.27 5.71 -13.46
C LEU A 156 6.54 4.48 -12.91
N ALA A 157 5.28 4.27 -13.28
CA ALA A 157 4.51 3.11 -12.86
C ALA A 157 5.18 1.79 -13.26
N ASP A 158 5.68 1.70 -14.51
CA ASP A 158 6.39 0.53 -15.00
C ASP A 158 7.74 0.31 -14.31
N ALA A 159 8.49 1.38 -14.03
CA ALA A 159 9.77 1.32 -13.33
C ALA A 159 9.59 0.87 -11.87
N LEU A 160 8.65 1.48 -11.16
CA LEU A 160 8.31 1.14 -9.77
C LEU A 160 7.89 -0.32 -9.64
N LYS A 161 7.08 -0.82 -10.58
CA LYS A 161 6.66 -2.22 -10.61
C LYS A 161 7.83 -3.19 -10.79
N LYS A 162 8.83 -2.84 -11.61
CA LYS A 162 10.03 -3.67 -11.81
C LYS A 162 10.94 -3.62 -10.59
N LEU A 163 11.12 -2.46 -9.98
CA LEU A 163 11.93 -2.30 -8.77
C LEU A 163 11.32 -3.03 -7.57
N ALA A 164 10.00 -2.97 -7.39
CA ALA A 164 9.30 -3.71 -6.34
C ALA A 164 9.35 -5.24 -6.54
N MET A 165 9.52 -5.73 -7.78
CA MET A 165 9.77 -7.16 -8.02
C MET A 165 11.21 -7.56 -7.71
N GLU A 166 12.16 -6.65 -7.86
CA GLU A 166 13.57 -6.86 -7.57
C GLU A 166 13.83 -6.87 -6.06
N ASP A 167 13.25 -5.90 -5.34
CA ASP A 167 13.42 -5.70 -3.91
C ASP A 167 12.08 -5.77 -3.15
N PRO A 168 11.82 -6.88 -2.41
CA PRO A 168 10.60 -7.03 -1.62
C PRO A 168 10.49 -6.08 -0.42
N SER A 169 11.58 -5.45 0.01
CA SER A 169 11.55 -4.45 1.09
C SER A 169 11.05 -3.08 0.59
N PHE A 170 10.98 -2.89 -0.73
CA PHE A 170 10.50 -1.68 -1.35
C PHE A 170 9.00 -1.75 -1.65
N HIS A 171 8.24 -0.87 -1.01
CA HIS A 171 6.79 -0.83 -1.12
C HIS A 171 6.33 0.45 -1.81
N VAL A 172 5.34 0.30 -2.69
CA VAL A 172 4.74 1.41 -3.44
C VAL A 172 3.25 1.43 -3.15
N THR A 173 2.79 2.52 -2.54
CA THR A 173 1.38 2.71 -2.18
C THR A 173 0.88 4.05 -2.71
N MET A 174 -0.34 4.11 -3.18
CA MET A 174 -0.98 5.38 -3.52
C MET A 174 -1.79 5.85 -2.31
N ASN A 175 -1.63 7.11 -1.90
CA ASN A 175 -2.48 7.70 -0.89
C ASN A 175 -3.80 8.15 -1.54
N ASP A 176 -4.91 7.56 -1.13
CA ASP A 176 -6.23 7.83 -1.72
C ASP A 176 -6.75 9.26 -1.45
N GLU A 177 -6.25 9.91 -0.40
CA GLU A 177 -6.71 11.26 0.00
C GLU A 177 -5.92 12.36 -0.72
N THR A 178 -4.61 12.18 -0.87
CA THR A 178 -3.73 13.17 -1.50
C THR A 178 -3.48 12.88 -2.98
N GLY A 179 -3.77 11.65 -3.42
CA GLY A 179 -3.45 11.16 -4.77
C GLY A 179 -1.95 10.95 -5.00
N GLN A 180 -1.12 11.11 -3.99
CA GLN A 180 0.34 10.98 -4.11
C GLN A 180 0.77 9.51 -4.13
N THR A 181 1.79 9.20 -4.93
CA THR A 181 2.47 7.90 -4.84
C THR A 181 3.53 7.98 -3.74
N LEU A 182 3.41 7.12 -2.74
CA LEU A 182 4.33 6.97 -1.63
C LEU A 182 5.26 5.79 -1.86
N LEU A 183 6.55 6.05 -1.72
CA LEU A 183 7.62 5.07 -1.78
C LEU A 183 8.11 4.79 -0.38
N SER A 184 8.01 3.55 0.06
CA SER A 184 8.43 3.13 1.40
C SER A 184 9.59 2.16 1.31
N GLY A 185 10.61 2.36 2.16
CA GLY A 185 11.81 1.52 2.16
C GLY A 185 12.52 1.50 3.51
N MET A 186 13.64 0.78 3.54
CA MET A 186 14.44 0.52 4.75
C MET A 186 15.23 1.73 5.28
N GLY A 187 15.32 2.82 4.53
CA GLY A 187 16.06 4.00 4.96
C GLY A 187 16.18 5.05 3.87
N GLU A 188 16.69 6.23 4.23
CA GLU A 188 16.85 7.36 3.31
C GLU A 188 17.75 7.01 2.13
N LEU A 189 18.93 6.43 2.40
CA LEU A 189 19.88 6.02 1.36
C LEU A 189 19.27 4.99 0.40
N HIS A 190 18.43 4.07 0.91
CA HIS A 190 17.76 3.08 0.08
C HIS A 190 16.84 3.78 -0.94
N LEU A 191 16.01 4.70 -0.48
CA LEU A 191 15.11 5.45 -1.36
C LEU A 191 15.87 6.36 -2.32
N GLU A 192 16.97 6.99 -1.90
CA GLU A 192 17.82 7.82 -2.76
C GLU A 192 18.40 7.03 -3.93
N ILE A 193 18.95 5.84 -3.65
CA ILE A 193 19.50 4.94 -4.68
C ILE A 193 18.40 4.51 -5.65
N LEU A 194 17.21 4.16 -5.15
CA LEU A 194 16.09 3.76 -6.03
C LEU A 194 15.66 4.90 -6.95
N VAL A 195 15.61 6.13 -6.46
CA VAL A 195 15.30 7.32 -7.27
C VAL A 195 16.38 7.58 -8.33
N ASP A 196 17.65 7.47 -7.97
CA ASP A 196 18.76 7.60 -8.93
C ASP A 196 18.73 6.48 -9.99
N ARG A 197 18.44 5.24 -9.60
CA ARG A 197 18.23 4.11 -10.54
C ARG A 197 17.07 4.38 -11.49
N MET A 198 15.93 4.88 -11.01
CA MET A 198 14.81 5.28 -11.88
C MET A 198 15.23 6.32 -12.93
N LYS A 199 16.04 7.30 -12.53
CA LYS A 199 16.55 8.32 -13.45
C LYS A 199 17.55 7.76 -14.45
N ARG A 200 18.49 6.91 -14.04
CA ARG A 200 19.57 6.39 -14.90
C ARG A 200 19.14 5.23 -15.78
N GLU A 201 18.49 4.23 -15.21
CA GLU A 201 18.12 2.97 -15.88
C GLU A 201 16.83 3.14 -16.69
N TYR A 202 15.83 3.82 -16.12
CA TYR A 202 14.49 3.94 -16.72
C TYR A 202 14.23 5.29 -17.38
N LYS A 203 15.16 6.25 -17.26
CA LYS A 203 15.06 7.60 -17.84
C LYS A 203 13.78 8.33 -17.42
N VAL A 204 13.39 8.15 -16.16
CA VAL A 204 12.21 8.79 -15.57
C VAL A 204 12.66 10.01 -14.77
N GLU A 205 12.17 11.19 -15.16
CA GLU A 205 12.34 12.38 -14.32
C GLU A 205 11.20 12.51 -13.33
N SER A 206 11.54 12.48 -12.05
CA SER A 206 10.60 12.60 -10.93
C SER A 206 11.12 13.61 -9.92
N ASN A 207 10.18 14.17 -9.16
CA ASN A 207 10.44 14.99 -7.99
C ASN A 207 10.18 14.14 -6.74
N VAL A 208 11.05 14.25 -5.75
CA VAL A 208 10.90 13.60 -4.45
C VAL A 208 10.59 14.67 -3.42
N GLY A 209 9.60 14.41 -2.59
CA GLY A 209 9.16 15.31 -1.53
C GLY A 209 8.75 14.57 -0.28
N ARG A 210 8.45 15.34 0.76
CA ARG A 210 7.87 14.79 1.99
C ARG A 210 6.40 14.42 1.72
N PRO A 211 5.91 13.29 2.26
CA PRO A 211 4.49 12.95 2.21
C PRO A 211 3.63 14.08 2.76
N GLN A 212 2.51 14.37 2.11
CA GLN A 212 1.53 15.32 2.66
C GLN A 212 0.80 14.71 3.85
N VAL A 213 0.52 15.55 4.84
CA VAL A 213 -0.26 15.17 6.02
C VAL A 213 -1.75 15.22 5.69
N SER A 214 -2.45 14.13 5.96
CA SER A 214 -3.90 14.05 5.89
C SER A 214 -4.54 14.75 7.09
N TYR A 215 -4.73 16.06 6.99
CA TYR A 215 -5.45 16.82 8.01
C TYR A 215 -6.94 16.48 8.01
N ARG A 216 -7.59 16.74 9.13
CA ARG A 216 -9.05 16.72 9.28
C ARG A 216 -9.52 18.04 9.85
N GLU A 217 -10.82 18.30 9.74
CA GLU A 217 -11.41 19.49 10.36
C GLU A 217 -12.46 19.09 11.38
N THR A 218 -12.68 19.94 12.37
CA THR A 218 -13.72 19.75 13.38
C THR A 218 -14.14 21.12 13.92
N VAL A 219 -15.10 21.15 14.82
CA VAL A 219 -15.49 22.38 15.52
C VAL A 219 -15.05 22.33 16.98
N SER A 220 -14.91 23.49 17.62
CA SER A 220 -14.52 23.57 19.05
C SER A 220 -15.66 24.05 19.95
N SER A 221 -16.71 24.62 19.37
CA SER A 221 -17.87 25.15 20.09
C SER A 221 -19.16 24.83 19.34
N THR A 222 -20.31 25.11 19.94
CA THR A 222 -21.59 24.90 19.26
C THR A 222 -21.96 26.10 18.41
N GLY A 223 -22.43 25.86 17.17
CA GLY A 223 -22.93 26.90 16.27
C GLY A 223 -24.32 26.55 15.74
N VAL A 224 -25.10 27.57 15.37
CA VAL A 224 -26.42 27.38 14.74
C VAL A 224 -26.39 28.04 13.39
N GLY A 225 -26.78 27.30 12.36
CA GLY A 225 -26.78 27.76 10.98
C GLY A 225 -28.13 27.57 10.34
N GLU A 226 -28.56 28.58 9.59
CA GLU A 226 -29.75 28.52 8.76
C GLU A 226 -29.33 28.49 7.29
N GLY A 227 -29.84 27.51 6.55
CA GLY A 227 -29.65 27.41 5.12
C GLY A 227 -30.98 27.54 4.42
N ARG A 228 -31.10 28.52 3.53
CA ARG A 228 -32.29 28.75 2.70
C ARG A 228 -31.90 28.75 1.24
N PHE A 229 -32.51 27.85 0.47
CA PHE A 229 -32.35 27.73 -0.96
C PHE A 229 -33.69 27.95 -1.64
N VAL A 230 -33.79 29.05 -2.41
CA VAL A 230 -34.96 29.39 -3.23
C VAL A 230 -34.45 29.74 -4.61
N ARG A 231 -34.75 28.90 -5.61
CA ARG A 231 -34.42 29.15 -7.02
C ARG A 231 -35.51 28.61 -7.93
N GLU A 232 -35.72 29.28 -9.03
CA GLU A 232 -36.58 28.79 -10.11
C GLU A 232 -35.69 28.29 -11.25
N ILE A 233 -35.78 27.00 -11.58
CA ILE A 233 -34.99 26.39 -12.67
C ILE A 233 -35.96 25.72 -13.64
N GLY A 234 -36.02 26.23 -14.87
CA GLY A 234 -36.87 25.66 -15.92
C GLY A 234 -38.37 25.71 -15.61
N GLY A 235 -38.84 26.75 -14.93
CA GLY A 235 -40.26 26.93 -14.57
C GLY A 235 -40.77 26.07 -13.42
N LYS A 236 -39.87 25.35 -12.73
CA LYS A 236 -40.16 24.66 -11.46
C LYS A 236 -39.45 25.38 -10.31
N GLY A 237 -40.21 25.75 -9.28
CA GLY A 237 -39.67 26.26 -8.03
C GLY A 237 -38.86 25.18 -7.31
N GLN A 238 -37.74 25.58 -6.72
CA GLN A 238 -36.92 24.78 -5.83
C GLN A 238 -36.86 25.51 -4.49
N PHE A 239 -37.41 24.89 -3.45
CA PHE A 239 -37.45 25.42 -2.10
C PHE A 239 -36.88 24.40 -1.12
N GLY A 240 -36.00 24.88 -0.24
CA GLY A 240 -35.52 24.12 0.91
C GLY A 240 -35.00 25.08 1.97
N GLN A 241 -35.47 24.94 3.20
CA GLN A 241 -34.95 25.71 4.31
C GLN A 241 -34.82 24.83 5.54
N CYS A 242 -33.65 24.86 6.17
CA CYS A 242 -33.39 24.12 7.40
C CYS A 242 -32.50 24.92 8.36
N VAL A 243 -32.74 24.72 9.64
CA VAL A 243 -31.95 25.24 10.74
C VAL A 243 -31.33 24.06 11.45
N ILE A 244 -30.00 24.05 11.50
CA ILE A 244 -29.24 23.00 12.16
C ILE A 244 -28.38 23.59 13.26
N LYS A 245 -28.13 22.78 14.27
CA LYS A 245 -27.16 23.05 15.33
C LYS A 245 -26.01 22.08 15.19
N VAL A 246 -24.79 22.61 15.15
CA VAL A 246 -23.55 21.85 15.08
C VAL A 246 -22.88 21.88 16.45
N ALA A 247 -22.40 20.74 16.93
CA ALA A 247 -21.69 20.60 18.19
C ALA A 247 -20.46 19.68 18.02
N PRO A 248 -19.36 19.93 18.77
CA PRO A 248 -18.20 19.05 18.77
C PRO A 248 -18.49 17.74 19.49
N LYS A 249 -17.93 16.64 19.00
CA LYS A 249 -17.88 15.36 19.70
C LYS A 249 -16.47 15.07 20.24
N PRO A 250 -16.34 14.16 21.21
CA PRO A 250 -15.05 13.61 21.58
C PRO A 250 -14.34 12.98 20.37
N ARG A 251 -13.01 13.01 20.40
CA ARG A 251 -12.17 12.54 19.29
C ARG A 251 -12.44 11.06 18.98
N GLY A 252 -12.56 10.74 17.69
CA GLY A 252 -12.78 9.37 17.21
C GLY A 252 -14.23 8.88 17.28
N GLN A 253 -15.20 9.76 17.60
CA GLN A 253 -16.62 9.40 17.60
C GLN A 253 -17.33 9.68 16.27
N GLY A 254 -16.64 10.27 15.30
CA GLY A 254 -17.13 10.45 13.93
C GLY A 254 -18.35 11.36 13.84
N TYR A 255 -19.19 11.13 12.83
CA TYR A 255 -20.41 11.89 12.58
C TYR A 255 -21.62 11.30 13.32
N SER A 256 -22.47 12.16 13.90
CA SER A 256 -23.81 11.75 14.31
C SER A 256 -24.88 12.77 13.95
N PHE A 257 -26.01 12.26 13.46
CA PHE A 257 -27.18 13.04 13.11
C PHE A 257 -28.29 12.83 14.15
N VAL A 258 -28.76 13.91 14.75
CA VAL A 258 -29.87 13.90 15.72
C VAL A 258 -31.05 14.66 15.14
N ASN A 259 -32.15 13.97 14.91
CA ASN A 259 -33.39 14.60 14.45
C ASN A 259 -34.24 15.06 15.65
N ARG A 260 -34.42 16.38 15.83
CA ARG A 260 -35.34 16.95 16.83
C ARG A 260 -36.62 17.53 16.25
N MET A 261 -36.91 17.28 14.96
CA MET A 261 -38.16 17.72 14.34
C MET A 261 -39.37 17.08 15.00
N THR A 262 -40.25 17.91 15.54
CA THR A 262 -41.55 17.51 16.12
C THR A 262 -42.71 17.55 15.11
N ASP A 263 -42.52 18.05 13.90
CA ASP A 263 -43.59 18.17 12.90
C ASP A 263 -43.83 16.82 12.17
N PRO A 264 -44.97 16.14 12.40
CA PRO A 264 -45.29 14.87 11.75
C PRO A 264 -45.62 15.03 10.25
N LYS A 265 -45.82 16.27 9.76
CA LYS A 265 -46.10 16.53 8.34
C LYS A 265 -44.85 16.54 7.48
N PHE A 266 -43.65 16.55 8.07
CA PHE A 266 -42.40 16.58 7.32
C PHE A 266 -42.00 15.17 6.84
N PRO A 267 -41.95 14.91 5.52
CA PRO A 267 -41.61 13.58 5.00
C PRO A 267 -40.19 13.13 5.39
N LYS A 268 -40.06 11.85 5.78
CA LYS A 268 -38.77 11.24 6.15
C LYS A 268 -37.72 11.30 5.04
N ASN A 269 -38.15 11.28 3.77
CA ASN A 269 -37.26 11.35 2.61
C ASN A 269 -36.45 12.66 2.58
N PHE A 270 -37.05 13.78 2.99
CA PHE A 270 -36.33 15.05 3.07
C PHE A 270 -35.35 15.10 4.24
N ILE A 271 -35.63 14.41 5.35
CA ILE A 271 -34.68 14.28 6.46
C ILE A 271 -33.44 13.50 6.01
N MET A 272 -33.64 12.41 5.28
CA MET A 272 -32.52 11.65 4.69
C MET A 272 -31.75 12.48 3.65
N ALA A 273 -32.45 13.31 2.86
CA ALA A 273 -31.81 14.22 1.93
C ALA A 273 -30.98 15.29 2.64
N ILE A 274 -31.46 15.84 3.76
CA ILE A 274 -30.70 16.77 4.60
C ILE A 274 -29.45 16.08 5.16
N ASP A 275 -29.60 14.90 5.76
CA ASP A 275 -28.48 14.12 6.30
C ASP A 275 -27.41 13.82 5.24
N GLN A 276 -27.82 13.38 4.06
CA GLN A 276 -26.88 13.18 2.94
C GLN A 276 -26.20 14.50 2.54
N GLY A 277 -26.93 15.60 2.47
CA GLY A 277 -26.36 16.92 2.16
C GLY A 277 -25.36 17.41 3.21
N LEU A 278 -25.54 17.04 4.48
CA LEU A 278 -24.58 17.31 5.54
C LEU A 278 -23.31 16.47 5.37
N GLN A 279 -23.44 15.16 5.12
CA GLN A 279 -22.30 14.26 4.89
C GLN A 279 -21.48 14.70 3.67
N ASP A 280 -22.15 15.07 2.58
CA ASP A 280 -21.50 15.60 1.37
C ASP A 280 -20.77 16.92 1.68
N ALA A 281 -21.38 17.81 2.49
CA ALA A 281 -20.76 19.06 2.90
C ALA A 281 -19.55 18.85 3.83
N MET A 282 -19.57 17.80 4.66
CA MET A 282 -18.45 17.44 5.54
C MET A 282 -17.22 16.98 4.74
N GLN A 283 -17.40 16.28 3.62
CA GLN A 283 -16.28 15.88 2.76
C GLN A 283 -15.54 17.07 2.15
N GLY A 284 -16.26 18.16 1.85
CA GLY A 284 -15.69 19.38 1.26
C GLY A 284 -15.02 20.33 2.25
N GLY A 285 -14.97 19.97 3.54
CA GLY A 285 -14.38 20.78 4.61
C GLY A 285 -15.06 22.12 4.88
N ILE A 286 -14.51 22.85 5.84
CA ILE A 286 -15.01 24.12 6.39
C ILE A 286 -13.99 25.25 6.14
N ILE A 287 -12.70 25.00 6.41
CA ILE A 287 -11.60 25.98 6.35
C ILE A 287 -10.77 25.80 5.09
N VAL A 288 -10.05 24.68 5.00
CA VAL A 288 -9.03 24.41 3.96
C VAL A 288 -9.54 23.37 2.95
N GLY A 289 -10.62 22.67 3.29
CA GLY A 289 -11.27 21.69 2.42
C GLY A 289 -10.93 20.25 2.79
N TYR A 290 -10.42 20.00 4.00
CA TYR A 290 -10.23 18.65 4.50
C TYR A 290 -11.52 18.08 5.10
N PRO A 291 -11.72 16.76 5.08
CA PRO A 291 -12.95 16.17 5.59
C PRO A 291 -13.17 16.50 7.08
N ALA A 292 -14.38 16.95 7.39
CA ALA A 292 -14.79 17.28 8.75
C ALA A 292 -15.21 16.01 9.52
N ILE A 293 -14.72 15.85 10.75
CA ILE A 293 -14.99 14.69 11.63
C ILE A 293 -15.28 15.13 13.07
N ASP A 294 -15.78 14.18 13.87
CA ASP A 294 -16.11 14.37 15.29
C ASP A 294 -17.12 15.50 15.51
N ILE A 295 -18.20 15.48 14.73
CA ILE A 295 -19.25 16.49 14.75
C ILE A 295 -20.61 15.82 14.96
N GLU A 296 -21.39 16.38 15.88
CA GLU A 296 -22.81 16.09 16.01
C GLU A 296 -23.61 17.20 15.34
N VAL A 297 -24.53 16.81 14.47
CA VAL A 297 -25.47 17.74 13.82
C VAL A 297 -26.88 17.42 14.29
N THR A 298 -27.53 18.42 14.88
CA THR A 298 -28.91 18.35 15.31
C THR A 298 -29.79 19.14 14.34
N LEU A 299 -30.80 18.50 13.74
CA LEU A 299 -31.82 19.19 12.96
C LEU A 299 -32.88 19.77 13.92
N GLU A 300 -32.91 21.10 14.04
CA GLU A 300 -33.82 21.82 14.93
C GLU A 300 -35.15 22.15 14.24
N SER A 301 -35.09 22.67 13.01
CA SER A 301 -36.29 22.99 12.23
C SER A 301 -36.05 22.88 10.73
N ALA A 302 -37.10 22.59 9.96
CA ALA A 302 -37.09 22.66 8.50
C ALA A 302 -38.45 23.15 7.99
N LEU A 303 -38.44 24.02 6.98
CA LEU A 303 -39.66 24.53 6.36
C LEU A 303 -39.89 23.84 5.02
N LEU A 304 -41.13 23.40 4.82
CA LEU A 304 -41.61 22.78 3.59
C LEU A 304 -42.58 23.73 2.88
N HIS A 305 -42.40 23.87 1.57
CA HIS A 305 -43.39 24.43 0.67
C HIS A 305 -44.00 23.33 -0.20
N GLU A 306 -45.32 23.12 -0.14
CA GLU A 306 -46.00 21.97 -0.76
C GLU A 306 -45.77 21.80 -2.28
N THR A 307 -45.57 22.88 -3.03
CA THR A 307 -45.42 22.84 -4.49
C THR A 307 -43.98 22.86 -4.97
N ASP A 308 -43.10 23.57 -4.25
CA ASP A 308 -41.76 23.91 -4.73
C ASP A 308 -40.65 23.13 -4.01
N SER A 309 -40.97 22.34 -2.98
CA SER A 309 -39.95 21.61 -2.21
C SER A 309 -39.46 20.37 -2.93
N ASN A 310 -38.14 20.20 -2.99
CA ASN A 310 -37.52 19.02 -3.57
C ASN A 310 -36.29 18.56 -2.77
N GLU A 311 -35.89 17.30 -2.96
CA GLU A 311 -34.78 16.69 -2.20
C GLU A 311 -33.43 17.38 -2.46
N VAL A 312 -33.22 17.86 -3.69
CA VAL A 312 -31.99 18.54 -4.11
C VAL A 312 -31.85 19.90 -3.41
N ALA A 313 -32.94 20.65 -3.27
CA ALA A 313 -32.99 21.93 -2.58
C ALA A 313 -32.70 21.76 -1.10
N PHE A 314 -33.24 20.71 -0.46
CA PHE A 314 -32.91 20.39 0.93
C PHE A 314 -31.46 19.96 1.12
N LYS A 315 -30.86 19.19 0.18
CA LYS A 315 -29.42 18.88 0.20
C LYS A 315 -28.57 20.15 0.16
N ILE A 316 -28.89 21.08 -0.75
CA ILE A 316 -28.17 22.34 -0.90
C ILE A 316 -28.37 23.23 0.33
N ALA A 317 -29.60 23.35 0.82
CA ALA A 317 -29.93 24.11 2.03
C ALA A 317 -29.17 23.55 3.25
N ALA A 318 -29.10 22.23 3.41
CA ALA A 318 -28.34 21.59 4.48
C ALA A 318 -26.83 21.90 4.39
N SER A 319 -26.25 21.85 3.19
CA SER A 319 -24.85 22.21 2.96
C SER A 319 -24.57 23.68 3.31
N MET A 320 -25.49 24.60 2.97
CA MET A 320 -25.39 26.02 3.35
C MET A 320 -25.50 26.21 4.86
N ALA A 321 -26.48 25.57 5.49
CA ALA A 321 -26.69 25.61 6.94
C ALA A 321 -25.47 25.09 7.70
N PHE A 322 -24.85 24.01 7.21
CA PHE A 322 -23.64 23.44 7.78
C PHE A 322 -22.45 24.40 7.72
N LYS A 323 -22.20 25.02 6.57
CA LYS A 323 -21.12 25.99 6.42
C LYS A 323 -21.32 27.20 7.34
N GLU A 324 -22.54 27.70 7.46
CA GLU A 324 -22.89 28.81 8.36
C GLU A 324 -22.68 28.42 9.83
N ALA A 325 -23.22 27.27 10.24
CA ALA A 325 -23.10 26.76 11.61
C ALA A 325 -21.64 26.51 12.00
N CYS A 326 -20.86 25.88 11.11
CA CYS A 326 -19.46 25.57 11.35
C CYS A 326 -18.58 26.82 11.46
N ARG A 327 -18.87 27.89 10.70
CA ARG A 327 -18.18 29.19 10.85
C ARG A 327 -18.39 29.80 12.23
N GLN A 328 -19.60 29.69 12.78
CA GLN A 328 -19.92 30.18 14.13
C GLN A 328 -19.34 29.26 15.22
N ALA A 329 -19.20 27.97 14.93
CA ALA A 329 -18.73 26.93 15.83
C ALA A 329 -17.20 26.91 16.08
N LYS A 330 -16.46 27.91 15.59
CA LYS A 330 -14.99 28.02 15.69
C LYS A 330 -14.29 26.76 15.18
N PRO A 331 -14.19 26.60 13.85
CA PRO A 331 -13.61 25.41 13.26
C PRO A 331 -12.10 25.35 13.54
N VAL A 332 -11.58 24.14 13.76
CA VAL A 332 -10.17 23.87 14.04
C VAL A 332 -9.67 22.71 13.19
N LEU A 333 -8.38 22.77 12.84
CA LEU A 333 -7.69 21.72 12.10
C LEU A 333 -7.23 20.63 13.08
N LEU A 334 -7.24 19.39 12.61
CA LEU A 334 -6.74 18.22 13.29
C LEU A 334 -5.64 17.60 12.47
N GLU A 335 -4.59 17.19 13.14
CA GLU A 335 -3.47 16.45 12.57
C GLU A 335 -3.47 15.00 13.10
N PRO A 336 -2.94 14.05 12.31
CA PRO A 336 -2.80 12.68 12.75
C PRO A 336 -1.75 12.57 13.87
N MET A 337 -2.12 11.89 14.95
CA MET A 337 -1.22 11.56 16.06
C MET A 337 -0.90 10.08 16.01
N MET A 338 0.39 9.76 15.87
CA MET A 338 0.88 8.38 15.80
C MET A 338 1.37 7.91 17.17
N THR A 339 1.16 6.63 17.47
CA THR A 339 1.81 5.96 18.60
C THR A 339 3.10 5.34 18.09
N CYS A 340 4.23 5.67 18.71
CA CYS A 340 5.55 5.17 18.30
C CYS A 340 6.20 4.41 19.46
N GLU A 341 6.83 3.28 19.14
CA GLU A 341 7.68 2.52 20.05
C GLU A 341 9.10 2.51 19.49
N VAL A 342 10.09 2.86 20.32
CA VAL A 342 11.50 2.95 19.91
C VAL A 342 12.33 2.02 20.78
N LEU A 343 12.96 1.02 20.14
CA LEU A 343 13.88 0.10 20.79
C LEU A 343 15.30 0.64 20.67
N CYS A 344 15.93 0.94 21.80
CA CYS A 344 17.33 1.38 21.83
C CYS A 344 18.05 0.83 23.07
N PRO A 345 19.39 0.69 23.03
CA PRO A 345 20.18 0.39 24.22
C PRO A 345 20.07 1.50 25.28
N ASP A 346 20.19 1.14 26.55
CA ASP A 346 20.03 2.06 27.70
C ASP A 346 20.92 3.31 27.60
N ASP A 347 22.12 3.17 27.06
CA ASP A 347 23.09 4.27 26.88
C ASP A 347 22.57 5.42 26.01
N TYR A 348 21.60 5.15 25.12
CA TYR A 348 21.05 6.14 24.18
C TYR A 348 19.68 6.67 24.59
N MET A 349 19.06 6.10 25.63
CA MET A 349 17.67 6.42 26.03
C MET A 349 17.48 7.92 26.31
N GLY A 350 18.42 8.55 27.01
CA GLY A 350 18.35 9.98 27.31
C GLY A 350 18.38 10.87 26.05
N GLY A 351 19.16 10.50 25.04
CA GLY A 351 19.25 11.21 23.77
C GLY A 351 17.97 11.07 22.94
N VAL A 352 17.43 9.85 22.86
CA VAL A 352 16.20 9.55 22.11
C VAL A 352 14.99 10.29 22.72
N ILE A 353 14.85 10.29 24.04
CA ILE A 353 13.76 11.04 24.71
C ILE A 353 13.92 12.55 24.49
N GLY A 354 15.16 13.05 24.47
CA GLY A 354 15.43 14.45 24.15
C GLY A 354 14.95 14.84 22.76
N ASP A 355 15.23 13.99 21.76
CA ASP A 355 14.85 14.22 20.36
C ASP A 355 13.33 14.11 20.15
N LEU A 356 12.66 13.15 20.80
CA LEU A 356 11.20 12.99 20.69
C LEU A 356 10.38 14.14 21.31
N ASN A 357 10.95 14.86 22.28
CA ASN A 357 10.29 16.00 22.92
C ASN A 357 10.55 17.34 22.23
N ALA A 358 11.57 17.41 21.38
CA ALA A 358 11.95 18.61 20.63
C ALA A 358 11.04 18.80 19.41
#